data_AF-B0JLE7-F1
#
_entry.id   AF-B0JLE7-F1
#
_cell.length_a   1.000
_cell.length_b   1.000
_cell.length_c   1.000
_cell.angle_alpha   90.00
_cell.angle_beta   90.00
_cell.angle_gamma   90.00
#
_symmetry.space_group_name_H-M   'P 1'
#
loop_
_entity.id
_entity.type
_entity.pdbx_description
1 polymer ?
#
loop_
_entity_poly.entity_id
_entity_poly.type
_entity_poly.pdbx_seq_one_letter_code
_entity_poly.pdbx_strand_id
1 'polypeptide(L)'
;MLKEKLENIAQQTGLITKTISEDKKTFQVLNRIAIEELEAWFFGDIQAIVSAYPKVSTNVGQQAKYRKPDEITGGTWENLEKILQKAGYHRGGLEKVKAAREISQFMTPAHNCSPSFQIFYQGLLAMIS
;
A
#
# COMPACT_ATOMS: atom_id res chain seq x y z
N MET A 1 7.19 -2.59 20.97
CA MET A 1 6.21 -2.37 19.87
C MET A 1 5.85 -3.72 19.21
N LEU A 2 4.72 -3.84 18.47
CA LEU A 2 4.29 -5.12 17.85
C LEU A 2 5.37 -5.75 16.95
N LYS A 3 6.07 -4.95 16.14
CA LYS A 3 7.15 -5.45 15.27
C LYS A 3 8.23 -6.16 16.07
N GLU A 4 8.69 -5.59 17.18
CA GLU A 4 9.71 -6.20 18.05
C GLU A 4 9.23 -7.54 18.63
N LYS A 5 7.95 -7.66 18.98
CA LYS A 5 7.39 -8.94 19.43
C LYS A 5 7.50 -10.00 18.33
N LEU A 6 7.20 -9.64 17.08
CA LEU A 6 7.32 -10.55 15.93
C LEU A 6 8.79 -10.94 15.65
N GLU A 7 9.72 -9.99 15.76
CA GLU A 7 11.16 -10.29 15.65
C GLU A 7 11.62 -11.25 16.74
N ASN A 8 11.21 -11.02 17.99
CA ASN A 8 11.57 -11.85 19.14
C ASN A 8 11.03 -13.28 18.98
N ILE A 9 9.80 -13.46 18.51
CA ILE A 9 9.21 -14.79 18.25
C ILE A 9 10.00 -15.54 17.18
N ALA A 10 10.37 -14.86 16.08
CA ALA A 10 11.18 -15.48 15.03
C ALA A 10 12.56 -15.88 15.55
N GLN A 11 13.20 -15.02 16.34
CA GLN A 11 14.51 -15.32 16.92
C GLN A 11 14.44 -16.49 17.91
N GLN A 12 13.43 -16.53 18.78
CA GLN A 12 13.22 -17.62 19.75
C GLN A 12 12.97 -18.98 19.09
N THR A 13 12.45 -18.98 17.87
CA THR A 13 12.20 -20.20 17.07
C THR A 13 13.38 -20.58 16.17
N GLY A 14 14.51 -19.87 16.26
CA GLY A 14 15.69 -20.11 15.43
C GLY A 14 15.58 -19.63 13.99
N LEU A 15 14.55 -18.83 13.68
CA LEU A 15 14.35 -18.27 12.34
C LEU A 15 15.16 -16.98 12.17
N ILE A 16 15.88 -16.91 11.06
CA ILE A 16 16.65 -15.72 10.68
C ILE A 16 15.70 -14.71 10.03
N THR A 17 15.52 -13.55 10.63
CA THR A 17 14.72 -12.48 10.04
C THR A 17 15.56 -11.58 9.12
N LYS A 18 14.92 -10.91 8.15
CA LYS A 18 15.61 -9.89 7.34
C LYS A 18 16.23 -8.79 8.20
N THR A 19 15.65 -8.46 9.36
CA THR A 19 16.19 -7.42 10.23
C THR A 19 17.54 -7.83 10.83
N ILE A 20 17.75 -9.10 11.18
CA ILE A 20 19.00 -9.57 11.80
C ILE A 20 20.01 -10.17 10.81
N SER A 21 19.57 -10.58 9.62
CA SER A 21 20.44 -11.06 8.54
C SER A 21 21.52 -10.03 8.20
N GLU A 22 22.78 -10.45 8.08
CA GLU A 22 23.92 -9.54 7.81
C GLU A 22 23.86 -8.97 6.40
N ASP A 23 23.61 -9.83 5.41
CA ASP A 23 23.55 -9.46 3.98
C ASP A 23 22.17 -8.92 3.55
N LYS A 24 21.15 -9.05 4.41
CA LYS A 24 19.73 -8.72 4.15
C LYS A 24 19.10 -9.50 2.98
N LYS A 25 19.78 -10.53 2.49
CA LYS A 25 19.38 -11.40 1.36
C LYS A 25 19.10 -12.81 1.84
N THR A 26 19.90 -13.33 2.75
CA THR A 26 19.73 -14.68 3.32
C THR A 26 18.91 -14.58 4.59
N PHE A 27 17.59 -14.78 4.48
CA PHE A 27 16.67 -14.80 5.62
C PHE A 27 15.49 -15.74 5.36
N GLN A 28 14.81 -16.15 6.44
CA GLN A 28 13.63 -17.03 6.39
C GLN A 28 12.33 -16.26 6.66
N VAL A 29 12.40 -15.16 7.43
CA VAL A 29 11.22 -14.41 7.87
C VAL A 29 11.35 -12.91 7.57
N LEU A 30 10.28 -12.33 7.02
CA LEU A 30 10.13 -10.89 6.84
C LEU A 30 8.96 -10.37 7.67
N ASN A 31 9.24 -9.68 8.77
CA ASN A 31 8.20 -9.03 9.58
C ASN A 31 7.98 -7.59 9.14
N ARG A 32 6.75 -7.26 8.70
CA ARG A 32 6.32 -5.90 8.35
C ARG A 32 4.92 -5.63 8.90
N ILE A 33 4.71 -4.40 9.37
CA ILE A 33 3.39 -3.86 9.67
C ILE A 33 3.13 -2.86 8.54
N ALA A 34 2.14 -3.13 7.69
CA ALA A 34 1.91 -2.37 6.46
C ALA A 34 1.40 -0.96 6.78
N ILE A 35 0.10 -0.84 7.10
CA ILE A 35 -0.59 0.41 7.44
C ILE A 35 -1.97 0.06 8.02
N GLU A 36 -2.70 1.06 8.54
CA GLU A 36 -4.08 0.89 9.02
C GLU A 36 -5.04 0.44 7.90
N GLU A 37 -4.97 1.08 6.73
CA GLU A 37 -5.83 0.77 5.57
C GLU A 37 -4.98 0.67 4.29
N LEU A 38 -5.03 -0.48 3.61
CA LEU A 38 -4.23 -0.73 2.39
C LEU A 38 -4.67 0.14 1.21
N GLU A 39 -5.90 0.66 1.25
CA GLU A 39 -6.41 1.62 0.26
C GLU A 39 -5.54 2.88 0.15
N ALA A 40 -4.75 3.20 1.19
CA ALA A 40 -3.73 4.24 1.15
C ALA A 40 -2.73 4.03 0.01
N TRP A 41 -2.35 2.79 -0.28
CA TRP A 41 -1.36 2.50 -1.31
C TRP A 41 -1.82 2.92 -2.71
N PHE A 42 -3.13 2.95 -2.98
CA PHE A 42 -3.65 3.44 -4.26
C PHE A 42 -3.42 4.94 -4.43
N PHE A 43 -3.48 5.73 -3.35
CA PHE A 43 -3.17 7.16 -3.40
C PHE A 43 -1.70 7.44 -3.68
N GLY A 44 -0.83 6.46 -3.47
CA GLY A 44 0.58 6.55 -3.84
C GLY A 44 0.82 6.52 -5.35
N ASP A 45 -0.13 6.05 -6.15
CA ASP A 45 -0.09 6.06 -7.60
C ASP A 45 -1.43 6.54 -8.18
N ILE A 46 -1.62 7.86 -8.19
CA ILE A 46 -2.85 8.49 -8.70
C ILE A 46 -3.08 8.20 -10.18
N GLN A 47 -2.02 8.00 -10.96
CA GLN A 47 -2.16 7.66 -12.38
C GLN A 47 -2.80 6.28 -12.55
N ALA A 48 -2.53 5.34 -11.64
CA ALA A 48 -3.21 4.04 -11.63
C ALA A 48 -4.73 4.18 -11.37
N ILE A 49 -5.12 5.05 -10.43
CA ILE A 49 -6.55 5.34 -10.16
C ILE A 49 -7.22 5.94 -11.41
N VAL A 50 -6.60 6.95 -12.03
CA VAL A 50 -7.15 7.59 -13.22
C VAL A 50 -7.20 6.63 -14.41
N SER A 51 -6.22 5.75 -14.56
CA SER A 51 -6.19 4.74 -15.62
C SER A 51 -7.31 3.70 -15.45
N ALA A 52 -7.55 3.24 -14.22
CA ALA A 52 -8.66 2.35 -13.90
C ALA A 52 -10.03 3.04 -14.03
N TYR A 53 -10.10 4.32 -13.68
CA TYR A 53 -11.33 5.10 -13.67
C TYR A 53 -11.16 6.44 -14.39
N PRO A 54 -11.23 6.48 -15.74
CA PRO A 54 -10.87 7.67 -16.54
C PRO A 54 -11.71 8.92 -16.32
N LYS A 55 -12.84 8.82 -15.59
CA LYS A 55 -13.68 9.97 -15.21
C LYS A 55 -13.24 10.63 -13.91
N VAL A 56 -12.28 10.02 -13.19
CA VAL A 56 -11.66 10.61 -12.00
C VAL A 56 -10.77 11.78 -12.42
N SER A 57 -10.85 12.89 -11.69
CA SER A 57 -10.02 14.06 -11.95
C SER A 57 -8.54 13.74 -11.70
N THR A 58 -7.68 14.10 -12.65
CA THR A 58 -6.22 14.04 -12.50
C THR A 58 -5.69 14.94 -11.38
N ASN A 59 -6.47 15.95 -10.97
CA ASN A 59 -6.10 16.88 -9.90
C ASN A 59 -6.17 16.24 -8.50
N VAL A 60 -6.66 15.01 -8.35
CA VAL A 60 -6.65 14.28 -7.06
C VAL A 60 -5.24 14.27 -6.46
N GLY A 61 -4.19 14.02 -7.26
CA GLY A 61 -2.80 13.99 -6.75
C GLY A 61 -2.24 15.33 -6.29
N GLN A 62 -2.87 16.44 -6.67
CA GLN A 62 -2.48 17.77 -6.22
C GLN A 62 -3.13 18.15 -4.88
N GLN A 63 -4.15 17.42 -4.44
CA GLN A 63 -4.85 17.71 -3.20
C GLN A 63 -3.97 17.37 -2.00
N ALA A 64 -3.84 18.33 -1.07
CA ALA A 64 -2.98 18.20 0.10
C ALA A 64 -3.20 16.91 0.89
N LYS A 65 -4.46 16.47 0.97
CA LYS A 65 -4.88 15.25 1.66
C LYS A 65 -4.25 13.96 1.11
N TYR A 66 -4.01 13.89 -0.20
CA TYR A 66 -3.56 12.66 -0.86
C TYR A 66 -2.08 12.65 -1.21
N ARG A 67 -1.38 13.79 -1.03
CA ARG A 67 0.07 13.89 -1.29
C ARG A 67 0.92 13.00 -0.40
N LYS A 68 0.38 12.60 0.76
CA LYS A 68 1.05 11.73 1.73
C LYS A 68 0.13 10.57 2.08
N PRO A 69 0.14 9.50 1.28
CA PRO A 69 -0.82 8.41 1.41
C PRO A 69 -0.82 7.76 2.80
N ASP A 70 0.36 7.63 3.41
CA ASP A 70 0.51 6.99 4.72
C ASP A 70 -0.01 7.84 5.89
N GLU A 71 -0.19 9.15 5.68
CA GLU A 71 -0.71 10.08 6.68
C GLU A 71 -2.23 10.22 6.60
N ILE A 72 -2.91 9.45 5.72
CA ILE A 72 -4.37 9.41 5.68
C ILE A 72 -4.86 8.61 6.89
N THR A 73 -5.06 9.31 8.01
CA THR A 73 -5.58 8.73 9.24
C THR A 73 -7.10 8.61 9.18
N GLY A 74 -7.65 7.41 9.42
CA GLY A 74 -9.08 7.19 9.54
C GLY A 74 -9.86 7.54 8.28
N GLY A 75 -10.22 6.50 7.53
CA GLY A 75 -11.21 6.62 6.49
C GLY A 75 -10.63 6.80 5.08
N THR A 76 -9.56 6.08 4.79
CA THR A 76 -8.90 6.09 3.48
C THR A 76 -9.79 5.49 2.41
N TRP A 77 -10.47 4.39 2.73
CA TRP A 77 -11.43 3.76 1.84
C TRP A 77 -12.64 4.68 1.55
N GLU A 78 -13.11 5.48 2.50
CA GLU A 78 -14.18 6.47 2.33
C GLU A 78 -13.72 7.62 1.41
N ASN A 79 -12.44 7.98 1.44
CA ASN A 79 -11.91 8.97 0.50
C ASN A 79 -11.85 8.41 -0.91
N LEU A 80 -11.39 7.17 -1.07
CA LEU A 80 -11.39 6.49 -2.36
C LEU A 80 -12.82 6.35 -2.88
N GLU A 81 -13.74 5.90 -2.04
CA GLU A 81 -15.18 5.82 -2.35
C GLU A 81 -15.73 7.15 -2.86
N LYS A 82 -15.50 8.24 -2.13
CA LYS A 82 -15.98 9.58 -2.51
C LYS A 82 -15.42 10.03 -3.86
N ILE A 83 -14.16 9.75 -4.16
CA ILE A 83 -13.55 10.09 -5.45
C ILE A 83 -14.21 9.31 -6.58
N LEU A 84 -14.37 7.99 -6.39
CA LEU A 84 -14.96 7.12 -7.40
C LEU A 84 -16.45 7.42 -7.63
N GLN A 85 -17.20 7.68 -6.56
CA GLN A 85 -18.61 8.08 -6.63
C GLN A 85 -18.80 9.42 -7.34
N LYS A 86 -17.96 10.42 -7.06
CA LYS A 86 -17.98 11.70 -7.79
C LYS A 86 -17.74 11.52 -9.29
N ALA A 87 -16.95 10.52 -9.68
CA ALA A 87 -16.72 10.16 -11.08
C ALA A 87 -17.81 9.24 -11.67
N GLY A 88 -18.82 8.86 -10.88
CA GLY A 88 -19.97 8.05 -11.30
C GLY A 88 -19.79 6.54 -11.16
N TYR A 89 -18.69 6.08 -10.56
CA TYR A 89 -18.39 4.67 -10.26
C TYR A 89 -18.83 4.30 -8.83
N HIS A 90 -18.96 3.01 -8.51
CA HIS A 90 -19.21 2.55 -7.12
C HIS A 90 -20.37 3.27 -6.40
N ARG A 91 -21.47 3.56 -7.12
CA ARG A 91 -22.59 4.36 -6.60
C ARG A 91 -23.31 3.74 -5.39
N GLY A 92 -23.23 2.42 -5.23
CA GLY A 92 -23.79 1.69 -4.09
C GLY A 92 -22.81 1.51 -2.92
N GLY A 93 -21.62 2.12 -3.02
CA GLY A 93 -20.51 1.96 -2.07
C GLY A 93 -19.27 1.38 -2.73
N LEU A 94 -18.12 1.54 -2.09
CA LEU A 94 -16.83 1.05 -2.60
C LEU A 94 -16.80 -0.48 -2.67
N GLU A 95 -16.77 -1.03 -3.89
CA GLU A 95 -16.54 -2.46 -4.13
C GLU A 95 -15.03 -2.74 -3.95
N LYS A 96 -14.55 -2.81 -2.70
CA LYS A 96 -13.12 -2.82 -2.35
C LYS A 96 -12.27 -3.80 -3.15
N VAL A 97 -12.71 -5.05 -3.28
CA VAL A 97 -11.98 -6.10 -4.02
C VAL A 97 -11.87 -5.76 -5.51
N LYS A 98 -12.95 -5.23 -6.09
CA LYS A 98 -12.97 -4.83 -7.50
C LYS A 98 -12.08 -3.62 -7.72
N ALA A 99 -12.19 -2.59 -6.88
CA ALA A 99 -11.33 -1.42 -6.95
C ALA A 99 -9.85 -1.78 -6.81
N ALA A 100 -9.51 -2.65 -5.86
CA ALA A 100 -8.15 -3.14 -5.70
C ALA A 100 -7.64 -3.87 -6.96
N ARG A 101 -8.46 -4.76 -7.55
CA ARG A 101 -8.10 -5.47 -8.78
C ARG A 101 -7.93 -4.54 -9.98
N GLU A 102 -8.83 -3.58 -10.15
CA GLU A 102 -8.81 -2.66 -11.30
C GLU A 102 -7.66 -1.66 -11.20
N ILE A 103 -7.44 -1.05 -10.02
CA ILE A 103 -6.36 -0.07 -9.82
C ILE A 103 -4.98 -0.75 -9.89
N SER A 104 -4.80 -1.90 -9.25
CA SER A 104 -3.48 -2.57 -9.19
C SER A 104 -2.91 -3.00 -10.54
N GLN A 105 -3.76 -3.22 -11.56
CA GLN A 105 -3.32 -3.52 -12.93
C GLN A 105 -2.54 -2.37 -13.57
N PHE A 106 -2.80 -1.13 -13.16
CA PHE A 106 -2.15 0.07 -13.69
C PHE A 106 -1.10 0.64 -12.73
N MET A 107 -0.94 0.05 -11.54
CA MET A 107 0.07 0.51 -10.59
C MET A 107 1.47 0.21 -11.11
N THR A 108 2.32 1.23 -11.08
CA THR A 108 3.76 1.05 -11.26
C THR A 108 4.43 1.10 -9.89
N PRO A 109 4.89 -0.04 -9.33
CA PRO A 109 5.42 -0.07 -7.96
C PRO A 109 6.55 0.92 -7.71
N ALA A 110 7.41 1.16 -8.71
CA ALA A 110 8.52 2.11 -8.60
C ALA A 110 8.08 3.59 -8.51
N HIS A 111 6.88 3.93 -8.97
CA HIS A 111 6.35 5.30 -8.93
C HIS A 111 5.50 5.59 -7.70
N ASN A 112 5.16 4.56 -6.92
CA ASN A 112 4.26 4.71 -5.80
C ASN A 112 4.92 5.51 -4.66
N CYS A 113 4.37 6.67 -4.31
CA CYS A 113 4.98 7.56 -3.32
C CYS A 113 4.68 7.20 -1.85
N SER A 114 3.88 6.16 -1.58
CA SER A 114 3.61 5.68 -0.22
C SER A 114 4.87 5.03 0.39
N PRO A 115 5.42 5.58 1.50
CA PRO A 115 6.57 4.96 2.18
C PRO A 115 6.32 3.51 2.62
N SER A 116 5.15 3.21 3.16
CA SER A 116 4.75 1.88 3.62
C SER A 116 4.63 0.90 2.46
N PHE A 117 4.07 1.34 1.32
CA PHE A 117 4.05 0.54 0.10
C PHE A 117 5.47 0.24 -0.39
N GLN A 118 6.36 1.24 -0.41
CA GLN A 118 7.75 1.02 -0.81
C GLN A 118 8.47 0.04 0.11
N ILE A 119 8.26 0.13 1.43
CA ILE A 119 8.81 -0.84 2.38
C ILE A 119 8.29 -2.25 2.12
N PHE A 120 7.00 -2.40 1.80
CA PHE A 120 6.40 -3.68 1.41
C PHE A 120 7.01 -4.22 0.11
N TYR A 121 7.05 -3.39 -0.94
CA TYR A 121 7.60 -3.73 -2.25
C TYR A 121 9.08 -4.16 -2.19
N GLN A 122 9.93 -3.39 -1.51
CA GLN A 122 11.33 -3.74 -1.27
C GLN A 122 11.50 -4.98 -0.38
N GLY A 123 10.51 -5.24 0.47
CA GLY A 123 10.40 -6.48 1.23
C GLY A 123 10.23 -7.68 0.30
N LEU A 124 9.23 -7.62 -0.57
CA LEU A 124 8.94 -8.68 -1.54
C LEU A 124 10.10 -8.92 -2.50
N LEU A 125 10.70 -7.87 -3.06
CA LEU A 125 11.83 -7.99 -3.98
C LEU A 125 12.98 -8.79 -3.38
N ALA A 126 13.28 -8.56 -2.09
CA ALA A 126 14.34 -9.29 -1.42
C ALA A 126 13.99 -10.73 -1.03
N MET A 127 12.72 -11.14 -1.13
CA MET A 127 12.31 -12.53 -0.92
C MET A 127 12.40 -13.36 -2.21
N ILE A 128 12.38 -12.70 -3.37
CA ILE A 128 12.38 -13.34 -4.68
C ILE A 128 13.70 -13.18 -5.44
N SER A 129 14.62 -12.37 -4.92
CA SER A 129 15.98 -12.17 -5.45
C SER A 129 16.95 -13.21 -4.89
#